data_AF-A0A929CET4-F1
#
_entry.id   AF-A0A929CET4-F1
#
_cell.length_a   1.000
_cell.length_b   1.000
_cell.length_c   1.000
_cell.angle_alpha   90.00
_cell.angle_beta   90.00
_cell.angle_gamma   90.00
#
_symmetry.space_group_name_H-M   'P 1'
#
loop_
_entity.id
_entity.type
_entity.pdbx_description
1 polymer ?
#
loop_
_entity_poly.entity_id
_entity_poly.type
_entity_poly.pdbx_seq_one_letter_code
_entity_poly.pdbx_strand_id
1 'polypeptide(L)'
;MKRDRRAWSMMLIVFMGTLLFLSCKQEEKPESAKDEIYVAAYVWPSCHYEKRNAEFLWPEGMGEWEVIRKGTPRFEGHYQPKAPLWGYEMDDDPAVMEKWIDAATDHGVNVFIFDWYWFDGGPFLESSINNGFLQAKNNEKMHFYLMWANHDVKKNYWNHYKYDSDSLLWTGSVDQDNYRIIVDRVIDQYFNQPNYFIIDGEPVFSIFNFHKFVEDCNGLDGAKEALDFFRVETIKAGFPGLHVQIIAFGGNEKNPGILRHDLSEGKSNSELVSYLGLNSVTKYNWGQAEGLEDYIVWGEEAMKRRENWD
;
A
#
# COMPACT_ATOMS: atom_id res chain seq x y z
N MET A 1 -18.24 -85.05 47.24
CA MET A 1 -18.68 -86.36 46.73
C MET A 1 -17.77 -86.73 45.55
N LYS A 2 -17.12 -87.90 45.61
CA LYS A 2 -16.22 -88.60 44.65
C LYS A 2 -16.37 -88.15 43.17
N ARG A 3 -15.36 -88.04 42.28
CA ARG A 3 -14.24 -88.94 41.88
C ARG A 3 -13.46 -88.15 40.79
N ASP A 4 -12.15 -87.92 40.84
CA ASP A 4 -11.02 -88.80 40.47
C ASP A 4 -10.84 -89.08 38.95
N ARG A 5 -9.68 -88.61 38.43
CA ARG A 5 -8.72 -89.22 37.48
C ARG A 5 -8.77 -88.99 35.94
N ARG A 6 -7.57 -88.57 35.47
CA ARG A 6 -6.80 -88.95 34.24
C ARG A 6 -7.23 -88.26 32.93
N ALA A 7 -6.37 -87.96 31.96
CA ALA A 7 -4.91 -87.95 31.79
C ALA A 7 -4.65 -87.59 30.30
N TRP A 8 -3.62 -86.76 30.06
CA TRP A 8 -2.72 -86.77 28.89
C TRP A 8 -3.12 -86.05 27.59
N SER A 9 -2.45 -84.89 27.43
CA SER A 9 -1.61 -84.49 26.30
C SER A 9 -2.06 -84.81 24.89
N MET A 10 -2.49 -83.76 24.17
CA MET A 10 -2.26 -83.67 22.73
C MET A 10 -1.86 -82.24 22.38
N MET A 11 -0.64 -82.13 21.86
CA MET A 11 0.04 -80.94 21.39
C MET A 11 -0.65 -80.44 20.12
N LEU A 12 -1.13 -79.20 20.13
CA LEU A 12 -1.43 -78.45 18.91
C LEU A 12 -0.99 -77.00 19.10
N ILE A 13 0.14 -76.71 18.46
CA ILE A 13 0.69 -75.38 18.28
C ILE A 13 -0.26 -74.64 17.33
N VAL A 14 -0.89 -73.56 17.81
CA VAL A 14 -1.53 -72.57 16.95
C VAL A 14 -0.77 -71.27 17.11
N PHE A 15 0.01 -70.96 16.08
CA PHE A 15 0.64 -69.67 15.83
C PHE A 15 -0.45 -68.59 15.76
N MET A 16 -0.49 -67.69 16.74
CA MET A 16 -1.30 -66.47 16.65
C MET A 16 -0.36 -65.34 16.24
N GLY A 17 -0.30 -65.10 14.93
CA GLY A 17 0.49 -64.03 14.34
C GLY A 17 -0.05 -62.68 14.78
N THR A 18 0.80 -61.90 15.45
CA THR A 18 0.62 -60.47 15.65
C THR A 18 0.78 -59.75 14.32
N LEU A 19 -0.35 -59.39 13.69
CA LEU A 19 -0.38 -58.44 12.58
C LEU A 19 -0.05 -57.03 13.12
N LEU A 20 1.24 -56.69 13.05
CA LEU A 20 1.70 -55.30 13.13
C LEU A 20 1.21 -54.58 11.86
N PHE A 21 0.09 -53.85 11.97
CA PHE A 21 -0.24 -52.82 11.01
C PHE A 21 0.76 -51.67 11.17
N LEU A 22 1.88 -51.75 10.45
CA LEU A 22 2.65 -50.57 10.08
C LEU A 22 1.78 -49.74 9.15
N SER A 23 0.99 -48.85 9.73
CA SER A 23 0.41 -47.73 9.00
C SER A 23 1.56 -46.83 8.59
N CYS A 24 2.08 -47.00 7.38
CA CYS A 24 2.84 -45.95 6.70
C CYS A 24 1.91 -44.72 6.63
N LYS A 25 2.03 -43.82 7.60
CA LYS A 25 1.60 -42.44 7.43
C LYS A 25 2.47 -41.90 6.30
N GLN A 26 1.89 -41.88 5.11
CA GLN A 26 2.36 -41.03 4.04
C GLN A 26 2.29 -39.61 4.62
N GLU A 27 3.43 -38.99 4.90
CA GLU A 27 3.49 -37.56 5.16
C GLU A 27 2.90 -36.91 3.91
N GLU A 28 1.65 -36.45 4.02
CA GLU A 28 1.13 -35.47 3.09
C GLU A 28 2.10 -34.30 3.18
N LYS A 29 2.88 -34.08 2.10
CA LYS A 29 3.54 -32.80 1.90
C LYS A 29 2.49 -31.74 2.17
N PRO A 30 2.78 -30.71 2.98
CA PRO A 30 1.86 -29.59 3.11
C PRO A 30 1.53 -29.17 1.69
N GLU A 31 0.23 -29.16 1.37
CA GLU A 31 -0.28 -28.51 0.18
C GLU A 31 0.44 -27.17 0.14
N SER A 32 1.31 -26.95 -0.87
CA SER A 32 2.11 -25.73 -0.94
C SER A 32 1.12 -24.60 -0.74
N ALA A 33 1.29 -23.84 0.36
CA ALA A 33 0.45 -22.69 0.63
C ALA A 33 0.33 -21.97 -0.70
N LYS A 34 -0.89 -21.89 -1.27
CA LYS A 34 -1.07 -21.14 -2.51
C LYS A 34 -0.47 -19.78 -2.19
N ASP A 35 0.60 -19.41 -2.87
CA ASP A 35 1.26 -18.13 -2.64
C ASP A 35 0.15 -17.07 -2.68
N GLU A 36 -0.11 -16.45 -1.54
CA GLU A 36 -1.18 -15.48 -1.42
C GLU A 36 -0.81 -14.29 -2.31
N ILE A 37 -1.58 -14.10 -3.38
CA ILE A 37 -1.33 -13.01 -4.32
C ILE A 37 -2.02 -11.76 -3.77
N TYR A 38 -1.24 -10.74 -3.50
CA TYR A 38 -1.74 -9.41 -3.15
C TYR A 38 -1.88 -8.57 -4.43
N VAL A 39 -3.09 -8.08 -4.67
CA VAL A 39 -3.42 -7.15 -5.74
C VAL A 39 -3.90 -5.86 -5.10
N ALA A 40 -3.07 -4.82 -5.22
CA ALA A 40 -3.30 -3.55 -4.56
C ALA A 40 -3.88 -2.49 -5.50
N ALA A 41 -4.74 -1.63 -4.98
CA ALA A 41 -5.27 -0.46 -5.68
C ALA A 41 -5.05 0.82 -4.86
N TYR A 42 -4.59 1.88 -5.51
CA TYR A 42 -4.48 3.20 -4.88
C TYR A 42 -5.87 3.82 -4.71
N VAL A 43 -6.12 4.38 -3.53
CA VAL A 43 -7.36 5.08 -3.17
C VAL A 43 -7.05 6.56 -3.00
N TRP A 44 -7.71 7.35 -3.84
CA TRP A 44 -7.62 8.80 -3.82
C TRP A 44 -8.70 9.41 -2.91
N PRO A 45 -8.35 10.00 -1.75
CA PRO A 45 -9.31 10.35 -0.71
C PRO A 45 -9.87 11.78 -0.85
N SER A 46 -10.03 12.30 -2.06
CA SER A 46 -10.42 13.72 -2.25
C SER A 46 -11.89 13.91 -2.59
N CYS A 47 -12.70 12.85 -2.51
CA CYS A 47 -14.09 12.84 -2.94
C CYS A 47 -15.07 12.94 -1.76
N HIS A 48 -14.84 13.88 -0.84
CA HIS A 48 -15.73 14.19 0.30
C HIS A 48 -15.63 15.66 0.72
N TYR A 49 -16.44 16.06 1.71
CA TYR A 49 -16.29 17.38 2.34
C TYR A 49 -15.09 17.37 3.29
N GLU A 50 -14.03 18.10 2.92
CA GLU A 50 -12.95 18.48 3.83
C GLU A 50 -12.93 20.01 3.90
N LYS A 51 -13.00 20.58 5.11
CA LYS A 51 -13.13 22.02 5.33
C LYS A 51 -12.05 22.82 4.61
N ARG A 52 -10.78 22.40 4.74
CA ARG A 52 -9.66 23.06 4.07
C ARG A 52 -9.82 22.97 2.55
N ASN A 53 -10.21 21.81 2.04
CA ASN A 53 -10.50 21.62 0.63
C ASN A 53 -11.63 22.52 0.14
N ALA A 54 -12.73 22.66 0.90
CA ALA A 54 -13.86 23.48 0.48
C ALA A 54 -13.53 24.97 0.40
N GLU A 55 -12.68 25.46 1.30
CA GLU A 55 -12.20 26.85 1.29
C GLU A 55 -11.32 27.14 0.07
N PHE A 56 -10.33 26.27 -0.18
CA PHE A 56 -9.30 26.54 -1.19
C PHE A 56 -9.65 25.98 -2.56
N LEU A 57 -10.22 24.79 -2.68
CA LEU A 57 -10.39 24.08 -3.96
C LEU A 57 -11.86 23.87 -4.33
N TRP A 58 -12.70 23.36 -3.44
CA TRP A 58 -14.01 22.74 -3.75
C TRP A 58 -15.19 23.42 -3.01
N PRO A 59 -15.59 24.64 -3.43
CA PRO A 59 -16.57 25.45 -2.68
C PRO A 59 -17.99 24.86 -2.63
N GLU A 60 -18.34 23.90 -3.48
CA GLU A 60 -19.63 23.18 -3.44
C GLU A 60 -19.63 22.10 -2.36
N GLY A 61 -18.47 21.77 -1.77
CA GLY A 61 -18.33 20.85 -0.65
C GLY A 61 -18.43 19.37 -1.04
N MET A 62 -18.25 19.06 -2.32
CA MET A 62 -18.31 17.68 -2.85
C MET A 62 -16.91 17.08 -3.11
N GLY A 63 -15.85 17.74 -2.67
CA GLY A 63 -14.49 17.33 -3.00
C GLY A 63 -14.19 17.48 -4.49
N GLU A 64 -13.26 16.67 -4.99
CA GLU A 64 -12.82 16.70 -6.39
C GLU A 64 -13.92 16.29 -7.40
N TRP A 65 -15.06 15.76 -6.93
CA TRP A 65 -16.22 15.54 -7.80
C TRP A 65 -16.64 16.79 -8.57
N GLU A 66 -16.40 17.99 -8.02
CA GLU A 66 -16.66 19.25 -8.72
C GLU A 66 -15.92 19.37 -10.05
N VAL A 67 -14.67 18.93 -10.11
CA VAL A 67 -13.85 18.99 -11.34
C VAL A 67 -14.07 17.78 -12.22
N ILE A 68 -14.21 16.59 -11.63
CA ILE A 68 -14.49 15.37 -12.39
C ILE A 68 -15.79 15.52 -13.20
N ARG A 69 -16.82 16.15 -12.62
CA ARG A 69 -18.10 16.44 -13.30
C ARG A 69 -17.98 17.49 -14.42
N LYS A 70 -16.98 18.36 -14.36
CA LYS A 70 -16.73 19.42 -15.36
C LYS A 70 -15.83 18.95 -16.51
N GLY A 71 -15.29 17.74 -16.42
CA GLY A 71 -14.46 17.15 -17.46
C GLY A 71 -15.18 17.09 -18.80
N THR A 72 -14.43 17.31 -19.88
CA THR A 72 -14.92 17.19 -21.26
C THR A 72 -13.90 16.43 -22.11
N PRO A 73 -14.32 15.81 -23.23
CA PRO A 73 -13.41 15.23 -24.21
C PRO A 73 -12.34 16.25 -24.62
N ARG A 74 -11.07 15.85 -24.51
CA ARG A 74 -9.91 16.71 -24.83
C ARG A 74 -9.51 16.69 -26.31
N PHE A 75 -10.02 15.73 -27.08
CA PHE A 75 -9.82 15.60 -28.54
C PHE A 75 -10.98 14.81 -29.16
N GLU A 76 -11.10 14.84 -30.49
CA GLU A 76 -12.17 14.14 -31.22
C GLU A 76 -12.08 12.62 -31.00
N GLY A 77 -13.19 11.98 -30.67
CA GLY A 77 -13.24 10.54 -30.36
C GLY A 77 -12.75 10.17 -28.95
N HIS A 78 -12.37 11.13 -28.10
CA HIS A 78 -11.95 10.83 -26.73
C HIS A 78 -13.13 10.31 -25.90
N TYR A 79 -12.99 9.09 -25.37
CA TYR A 79 -14.02 8.40 -24.59
C TYR A 79 -14.10 8.84 -23.12
N GLN A 80 -13.18 9.70 -22.67
CA GLN A 80 -13.20 10.32 -21.34
C GLN A 80 -13.87 11.70 -21.40
N PRO A 81 -14.45 12.18 -20.29
CA PRO A 81 -14.53 11.49 -19.00
C PRO A 81 -15.61 10.41 -18.97
N LYS A 82 -15.35 9.32 -18.25
CA LYS A 82 -16.37 8.34 -17.86
C LYS A 82 -17.08 8.82 -16.59
N ALA A 83 -18.40 8.70 -16.56
CA ALA A 83 -19.17 8.90 -15.34
C ALA A 83 -19.12 7.62 -14.47
N PRO A 84 -18.92 7.75 -13.14
CA PRO A 84 -18.93 6.59 -12.24
C PRO A 84 -20.31 5.95 -12.18
N LEU A 85 -20.35 4.61 -12.22
CA LEU A 85 -21.60 3.83 -12.24
C LEU A 85 -22.49 4.08 -11.01
N TRP A 86 -21.88 4.26 -9.84
CA TRP A 86 -22.58 4.52 -8.58
C TRP A 86 -22.79 6.01 -8.31
N GLY A 87 -22.46 6.88 -9.27
CA GLY A 87 -22.53 8.32 -9.08
C GLY A 87 -21.37 8.87 -8.25
N TYR A 88 -21.56 10.09 -7.75
CA TYR A 88 -20.54 10.91 -7.09
C TYR A 88 -20.68 10.81 -5.58
N GLU A 89 -20.47 9.59 -5.05
CA GLU A 89 -20.65 9.27 -3.64
C GLU A 89 -19.44 9.71 -2.81
N MET A 90 -19.65 9.99 -1.53
CA MET A 90 -18.58 10.53 -0.68
C MET A 90 -17.72 9.41 -0.10
N ASP A 91 -16.40 9.54 -0.23
CA ASP A 91 -15.43 8.51 0.20
C ASP A 91 -15.13 8.52 1.71
N ASP A 92 -15.81 9.37 2.48
CA ASP A 92 -15.86 9.38 3.95
C ASP A 92 -17.13 8.72 4.52
N ASP A 93 -18.02 8.22 3.66
CA ASP A 93 -19.21 7.45 4.05
C ASP A 93 -18.88 5.94 4.17
N PRO A 94 -19.04 5.31 5.35
CA PRO A 94 -18.81 3.89 5.52
C PRO A 94 -19.63 3.01 4.55
N ALA A 95 -20.87 3.38 4.21
CA ALA A 95 -21.70 2.59 3.29
C ALA A 95 -21.17 2.64 1.85
N VAL A 96 -20.49 3.73 1.48
CA VAL A 96 -19.79 3.84 0.19
C VAL A 96 -18.56 2.95 0.17
N MET A 97 -17.76 2.99 1.24
CA MET A 97 -16.60 2.12 1.40
C MET A 97 -16.98 0.64 1.46
N GLU A 98 -18.10 0.27 2.08
CA GLU A 98 -18.63 -1.10 2.07
C GLU A 98 -18.80 -1.63 0.63
N LYS A 99 -19.39 -0.83 -0.25
CA LYS A 99 -19.57 -1.17 -1.68
C LYS A 99 -18.24 -1.28 -2.41
N TRP A 100 -17.28 -0.39 -2.13
CA TRP A 100 -15.96 -0.40 -2.76
C TRP A 100 -15.18 -1.66 -2.37
N ILE A 101 -15.22 -2.03 -1.08
CA ILE A 101 -14.59 -3.25 -0.56
C ILE A 101 -15.21 -4.50 -1.21
N ASP A 102 -16.53 -4.62 -1.23
CA ASP A 102 -17.19 -5.79 -1.82
C ASP A 102 -16.85 -5.91 -3.32
N ALA A 103 -16.92 -4.81 -4.09
CA ALA A 103 -16.59 -4.88 -5.51
C ALA A 103 -15.11 -5.17 -5.77
N ALA A 104 -14.19 -4.59 -4.99
CA ALA A 104 -12.76 -4.86 -5.12
C ALA A 104 -12.46 -6.34 -4.84
N THR A 105 -12.95 -6.86 -3.71
CA THR A 105 -12.70 -8.24 -3.28
C THR A 105 -13.37 -9.26 -4.20
N ASP A 106 -14.58 -8.99 -4.71
CA ASP A 106 -15.27 -9.83 -5.70
C ASP A 106 -14.50 -9.94 -7.03
N HIS A 107 -13.58 -9.01 -7.30
CA HIS A 107 -12.74 -8.97 -8.52
C HIS A 107 -11.25 -9.19 -8.24
N GLY A 108 -10.90 -9.68 -7.05
CA GLY A 108 -9.54 -10.09 -6.70
C GLY A 108 -8.58 -8.97 -6.29
N VAL A 109 -9.06 -7.73 -6.09
CA VAL A 109 -8.31 -6.67 -5.42
C VAL A 109 -8.50 -6.85 -3.91
N ASN A 110 -7.41 -7.01 -3.18
CA ASN A 110 -7.44 -7.35 -1.75
C ASN A 110 -6.55 -6.44 -0.88
N VAL A 111 -5.93 -5.40 -1.47
CA VAL A 111 -5.24 -4.35 -0.72
C VAL A 111 -5.64 -2.96 -1.23
N PHE A 112 -5.97 -2.05 -0.32
CA PHE A 112 -6.09 -0.61 -0.61
C PHE A 112 -4.87 0.16 -0.13
N ILE A 113 -4.28 0.95 -1.01
CA ILE A 113 -3.20 1.88 -0.68
C ILE A 113 -3.80 3.26 -0.58
N PHE A 114 -3.94 3.79 0.62
CA PHE A 114 -4.51 5.13 0.78
C PHE A 114 -3.44 6.18 0.59
N ASP A 115 -3.69 7.12 -0.32
CA ASP A 115 -2.94 8.36 -0.37
C ASP A 115 -3.19 9.10 0.96
N TRP A 116 -2.12 9.29 1.73
CA TRP A 116 -2.20 9.84 3.07
C TRP A 116 -1.43 11.16 3.12
N TYR A 117 -2.08 12.22 3.59
CA TYR A 117 -1.55 13.58 3.52
C TYR A 117 -1.31 14.22 4.88
N TRP A 118 -0.24 15.01 4.93
CA TRP A 118 0.10 15.87 6.06
C TRP A 118 0.54 17.23 5.55
N PHE A 119 -0.15 18.28 5.97
CA PHE A 119 0.09 19.66 5.51
C PHE A 119 -0.09 20.64 6.65
N ASP A 120 0.82 21.61 6.75
CA ASP A 120 0.79 22.68 7.76
C ASP A 120 0.68 22.14 9.20
N GLY A 121 1.40 21.04 9.49
CA GLY A 121 1.48 20.43 10.80
C GLY A 121 0.24 19.63 11.25
N GLY A 122 -0.63 19.25 10.31
CA GLY A 122 -1.80 18.43 10.62
C GLY A 122 -2.18 17.50 9.47
N PRO A 123 -3.05 16.52 9.75
CA PRO A 123 -3.52 15.60 8.72
C PRO A 123 -4.46 16.30 7.75
N PHE A 124 -4.59 15.71 6.56
CA PHE A 124 -5.46 16.21 5.51
C PHE A 124 -6.09 15.04 4.74
N LEU A 125 -7.39 15.12 4.44
CA LEU A 125 -8.17 14.06 3.76
C LEU A 125 -8.24 12.71 4.47
N GLU A 126 -7.73 12.62 5.70
CA GLU A 126 -7.73 11.38 6.48
C GLU A 126 -9.14 10.85 6.82
N SER A 127 -10.18 11.66 6.63
CA SER A 127 -11.55 11.28 6.94
C SER A 127 -12.07 10.15 6.04
N SER A 128 -11.55 10.02 4.80
CA SER A 128 -11.85 8.88 3.94
C SER A 128 -11.43 7.55 4.58
N ILE A 129 -10.29 7.54 5.27
CA ILE A 129 -9.81 6.36 6.00
C ILE A 129 -10.57 6.21 7.32
N ASN A 130 -10.59 7.27 8.13
CA ASN A 130 -11.03 7.21 9.53
C ASN A 130 -12.55 7.07 9.70
N ASN A 131 -13.32 7.79 8.87
CA ASN A 131 -14.77 7.81 8.91
C ASN A 131 -15.39 6.89 7.85
N GLY A 132 -14.74 6.74 6.71
CA GLY A 132 -15.16 5.84 5.64
C GLY A 132 -14.67 4.42 5.90
N PHE A 133 -13.45 4.12 5.47
CA PHE A 133 -12.93 2.76 5.37
C PHE A 133 -12.91 2.01 6.71
N LEU A 134 -12.36 2.60 7.77
CA LEU A 134 -12.25 1.94 9.08
C LEU A 134 -13.60 1.78 9.78
N GLN A 135 -14.65 2.49 9.36
CA GLN A 135 -16.00 2.31 9.89
C GLN A 135 -16.88 1.39 9.03
N ALA A 136 -16.41 1.00 7.83
CA ALA A 136 -17.13 0.08 6.97
C ALA A 136 -17.22 -1.29 7.64
N LYS A 137 -18.42 -1.88 7.69
CA LYS A 137 -18.65 -3.15 8.42
C LYS A 137 -17.87 -4.34 7.88
N ASN A 138 -17.46 -4.28 6.60
CA ASN A 138 -16.73 -5.33 5.91
C ASN A 138 -15.25 -4.98 5.71
N ASN A 139 -14.70 -3.99 6.42
CA ASN A 139 -13.29 -3.57 6.26
C ASN A 139 -12.29 -4.71 6.46
N GLU A 140 -12.62 -5.70 7.28
CA GLU A 140 -11.80 -6.89 7.56
C GLU A 140 -11.57 -7.78 6.32
N LYS A 141 -12.37 -7.60 5.26
CA LYS A 141 -12.15 -8.28 3.96
C LYS A 141 -11.02 -7.67 3.14
N MET A 142 -10.54 -6.49 3.50
CA MET A 142 -9.61 -5.69 2.72
C MET A 142 -8.41 -5.32 3.56
N HIS A 143 -7.21 -5.68 3.10
CA HIS A 143 -6.00 -5.12 3.69
C HIS A 143 -5.84 -3.66 3.29
N PHE A 144 -5.15 -2.89 4.11
CA PHE A 144 -4.80 -1.52 3.71
C PHE A 144 -3.45 -1.08 4.26
N TYR A 145 -2.82 -0.12 3.58
CA TYR A 145 -1.69 0.60 4.14
C TYR A 145 -1.62 2.03 3.61
N LEU A 146 -0.77 2.83 4.24
CA LEU A 146 -0.62 4.25 3.92
C LEU A 146 0.51 4.46 2.91
N MET A 147 0.25 5.30 1.92
CA MET A 147 1.28 5.97 1.14
C MET A 147 1.29 7.46 1.47
N TRP A 148 2.32 7.92 2.14
CA TRP A 148 2.50 9.32 2.45
C TRP A 148 2.76 10.13 1.18
N ALA A 149 1.72 10.85 0.74
CA ALA A 149 1.70 11.71 -0.43
C ALA A 149 2.34 13.08 -0.12
N ASN A 150 3.61 13.07 0.30
CA ASN A 150 4.38 14.21 0.79
C ASN A 150 4.78 15.26 -0.28
N HIS A 151 4.05 15.38 -1.38
CA HIS A 151 4.36 16.33 -2.45
C HIS A 151 3.71 17.70 -2.21
N ASP A 152 4.28 18.73 -2.84
CA ASP A 152 3.71 20.07 -2.84
C ASP A 152 2.45 20.14 -3.71
N VAL A 153 1.46 20.92 -3.26
CA VAL A 153 0.24 21.17 -4.02
C VAL A 153 0.33 22.57 -4.61
N LYS A 154 0.29 22.65 -5.95
CA LYS A 154 0.15 23.91 -6.68
C LYS A 154 -1.33 24.23 -6.89
N LYS A 155 -1.70 25.51 -6.91
CA LYS A 155 -3.10 25.97 -6.99
C LYS A 155 -3.88 25.37 -8.17
N ASN A 156 -3.33 25.42 -9.37
CA ASN A 156 -3.98 24.90 -10.57
C ASN A 156 -3.90 23.38 -10.72
N TYR A 157 -3.14 22.68 -9.86
CA TYR A 157 -2.89 21.26 -10.03
C TYR A 157 -4.18 20.46 -9.79
N TRP A 158 -4.84 20.74 -8.67
CA TRP A 158 -6.07 20.03 -8.32
C TRP A 158 -7.28 20.73 -8.93
N ASN A 159 -7.38 22.07 -8.88
CA ASN A 159 -8.50 22.81 -9.48
C ASN A 159 -8.07 23.84 -10.52
N HIS A 160 -7.86 23.38 -11.76
CA HIS A 160 -7.53 24.26 -12.90
C HIS A 160 -8.69 25.17 -13.35
N TYR A 161 -9.93 24.95 -12.87
CA TYR A 161 -11.07 25.82 -13.21
C TYR A 161 -11.17 27.01 -12.25
N LYS A 162 -10.64 26.88 -11.03
CA LYS A 162 -10.61 27.95 -10.02
C LYS A 162 -9.32 28.77 -10.09
N TYR A 163 -8.21 28.13 -10.46
CA TYR A 163 -6.90 28.76 -10.50
C TYR A 163 -6.19 28.57 -11.84
N ASP A 164 -5.72 29.67 -12.42
CA ASP A 164 -4.88 29.67 -13.63
C ASP A 164 -3.37 29.68 -13.30
N SER A 165 -3.01 29.91 -12.04
CA SER A 165 -1.62 29.98 -11.56
C SER A 165 -1.16 28.66 -10.97
N ASP A 166 0.10 28.30 -11.22
CA ASP A 166 0.79 27.16 -10.63
C ASP A 166 1.56 27.51 -9.34
N SER A 167 1.23 28.65 -8.71
CA SER A 167 1.81 29.03 -7.42
C SER A 167 1.50 28.00 -6.34
N LEU A 168 2.42 27.86 -5.38
CA LEU A 168 2.29 26.94 -4.27
C LEU A 168 1.03 27.26 -3.45
N LEU A 169 0.23 26.23 -3.16
CA LEU A 169 -0.93 26.27 -2.28
C LEU A 169 -0.57 25.69 -0.91
N TRP A 170 -0.03 24.48 -0.89
CA TRP A 170 0.45 23.80 0.32
C TRP A 170 1.82 23.18 0.07
N THR A 171 2.70 23.28 1.06
CA THR A 171 3.98 22.57 1.05
C THR A 171 3.79 21.19 1.68
N GLY A 172 4.27 20.15 1.00
CA GLY A 172 4.37 18.81 1.58
C GLY A 172 5.58 18.64 2.49
N SER A 173 6.40 19.69 2.68
CA SER A 173 7.59 19.61 3.53
C SER A 173 7.21 19.46 4.99
N VAL A 174 7.97 18.61 5.68
CA VAL A 174 7.78 18.33 7.10
C VAL A 174 9.12 18.48 7.81
N ASP A 175 9.13 19.26 8.89
CA ASP A 175 10.27 19.35 9.78
C ASP A 175 10.38 18.13 10.72
N GLN A 176 11.50 18.02 11.41
CA GLN A 176 11.79 16.87 12.28
C GLN A 176 10.79 16.72 13.43
N ASP A 177 10.26 17.82 13.98
CA ASP A 177 9.29 17.77 15.07
C ASP A 177 7.94 17.23 14.57
N ASN A 178 7.49 17.69 13.40
CA ASN A 178 6.29 17.17 12.75
C ASN A 178 6.48 15.73 12.27
N TYR A 179 7.66 15.34 11.81
CA TYR A 179 7.93 13.95 11.42
C TYR A 179 7.73 12.98 12.59
N ARG A 180 8.14 13.36 13.81
CA ARG A 180 7.87 12.56 15.02
C ARG A 180 6.38 12.41 15.29
N ILE A 181 5.61 13.49 15.13
CA ILE A 181 4.14 13.44 15.28
C ILE A 181 3.52 12.52 14.23
N ILE A 182 4.00 12.55 12.98
CA ILE A 182 3.54 11.65 11.93
C ILE A 182 3.83 10.20 12.30
N VAL A 183 5.06 9.89 12.72
CA VAL A 183 5.45 8.54 13.14
C VAL A 183 4.55 8.02 14.27
N ASP A 184 4.39 8.80 15.33
CA ASP A 184 3.54 8.43 16.47
C ASP A 184 2.08 8.21 16.02
N ARG A 185 1.53 9.12 15.22
CA ARG A 185 0.16 9.00 14.69
C ARG A 185 -0.01 7.74 13.83
N VAL A 186 0.94 7.46 12.95
CA VAL A 186 0.86 6.32 12.04
C VAL A 186 0.84 5.00 12.82
N ILE A 187 1.74 4.87 13.80
CA ILE A 187 1.82 3.71 14.67
C ILE A 187 0.54 3.55 15.49
N ASP A 188 0.15 4.61 16.22
CA ASP A 188 -0.95 4.53 17.18
C ASP A 188 -2.31 4.28 16.50
N GLN A 189 -2.55 4.92 15.35
CA GLN A 189 -3.85 4.87 14.69
C GLN A 189 -4.00 3.72 13.70
N TYR A 190 -2.96 3.38 12.93
CA TYR A 190 -3.11 2.52 11.76
C TYR A 190 -2.39 1.18 11.88
N PHE A 191 -1.14 1.15 12.37
CA PHE A 191 -0.38 -0.12 12.42
C PHE A 191 -1.05 -1.18 13.31
N ASN A 192 -1.79 -0.76 14.34
CA ASN A 192 -2.53 -1.66 15.23
C ASN A 192 -3.86 -2.17 14.64
N GLN A 193 -4.27 -1.70 13.46
CA GLN A 193 -5.49 -2.20 12.83
C GLN A 193 -5.28 -3.65 12.38
N PRO A 194 -6.23 -4.57 12.65
CA PRO A 194 -6.05 -6.01 12.39
C PRO A 194 -5.92 -6.35 10.90
N ASN A 195 -6.40 -5.47 10.03
CA ASN A 195 -6.29 -5.57 8.58
C ASN A 195 -5.22 -4.64 7.98
N TYR A 196 -4.36 -4.02 8.79
CA TYR A 196 -3.20 -3.29 8.26
C TYR A 196 -2.28 -4.25 7.53
N PHE A 197 -1.82 -3.86 6.34
CA PHE A 197 -1.02 -4.71 5.48
C PHE A 197 0.40 -4.85 6.02
N ILE A 198 0.86 -6.10 6.16
CA ILE A 198 2.17 -6.46 6.67
C ILE A 198 2.91 -7.33 5.65
N ILE A 199 4.22 -7.18 5.56
CA ILE A 199 5.12 -8.06 4.81
C ILE A 199 6.16 -8.57 5.79
N ASP A 200 6.37 -9.90 5.86
CA ASP A 200 7.29 -10.54 6.80
C ASP A 200 7.06 -10.16 8.28
N GLY A 201 5.80 -9.84 8.63
CA GLY A 201 5.41 -9.38 9.96
C GLY A 201 5.61 -7.89 10.22
N GLU A 202 6.17 -7.14 9.27
CA GLU A 202 6.43 -5.71 9.39
C GLU A 202 5.32 -4.88 8.71
N PRO A 203 4.73 -3.86 9.39
CA PRO A 203 3.77 -2.96 8.76
C PRO A 203 4.42 -2.21 7.60
N VAL A 204 3.69 -2.13 6.48
CA VAL A 204 4.14 -1.40 5.29
C VAL A 204 3.84 0.09 5.43
N PHE A 205 4.84 0.93 5.19
CA PHE A 205 4.64 2.38 5.04
C PHE A 205 5.32 2.86 3.76
N SER A 206 4.56 3.51 2.88
CA SER A 206 5.06 3.97 1.59
C SER A 206 5.30 5.47 1.57
N ILE A 207 6.40 5.92 0.96
CA ILE A 207 6.72 7.34 0.78
C ILE A 207 6.65 7.67 -0.71
N PHE A 208 5.76 8.61 -1.08
CA PHE A 208 5.53 8.98 -2.48
C PHE A 208 6.71 9.76 -3.07
N ASN A 209 6.92 10.99 -2.63
CA ASN A 209 7.99 11.83 -3.16
C ASN A 209 9.27 11.63 -2.36
N PHE A 210 10.01 10.57 -2.71
CA PHE A 210 11.24 10.23 -2.01
C PHE A 210 12.37 11.25 -2.20
N HIS A 211 12.39 11.99 -3.32
CA HIS A 211 13.31 13.13 -3.49
C HIS A 211 13.12 14.16 -2.39
N LYS A 212 11.87 14.58 -2.21
CA LYS A 212 11.51 15.60 -1.23
C LYS A 212 11.74 15.12 0.20
N PHE A 213 11.49 13.85 0.48
CA PHE A 213 11.82 13.26 1.79
C PHE A 213 13.32 13.39 2.10
N VAL A 214 14.19 13.07 1.13
CA VAL A 214 15.65 13.23 1.29
C VAL A 214 16.04 14.72 1.44
N GLU A 215 15.43 15.61 0.67
CA GLU A 215 15.67 17.06 0.76
C GLU A 215 15.26 17.62 2.13
N ASP A 216 14.06 17.29 2.64
CA ASP A 216 13.56 17.69 3.96
C ASP A 216 14.44 17.13 5.10
N CYS A 217 15.07 15.99 4.87
CA CYS A 217 16.02 15.38 5.79
C CYS A 217 17.46 15.92 5.64
N ASN A 218 17.71 16.89 4.77
CA ASN A 218 19.04 17.45 4.49
C ASN A 218 20.06 16.43 3.95
N GLY A 219 19.62 15.49 3.11
CA GLY A 219 20.49 14.52 2.43
C GLY A 219 20.30 13.08 2.90
N LEU A 220 21.12 12.17 2.36
CA LEU A 220 20.95 10.73 2.58
C LEU A 220 21.16 10.32 4.04
N ASP A 221 22.07 10.97 4.75
CA ASP A 221 22.36 10.67 6.15
C ASP A 221 21.17 11.00 7.05
N GLY A 222 20.58 12.19 6.89
CA GLY A 222 19.38 12.54 7.64
C GLY A 222 18.17 11.69 7.25
N ALA A 223 18.04 11.33 5.96
CA ALA A 223 16.98 10.42 5.52
C ALA A 223 17.12 9.04 6.16
N LYS A 224 18.36 8.54 6.27
CA LYS A 224 18.68 7.32 6.99
C LYS A 224 18.30 7.42 8.46
N GLU A 225 18.69 8.49 9.15
CA GLU A 225 18.36 8.72 10.55
C GLU A 225 16.84 8.77 10.79
N ALA A 226 16.09 9.42 9.91
CA ALA A 226 14.63 9.48 9.97
C ALA A 226 13.99 8.10 9.81
N LEU A 227 14.40 7.32 8.81
CA LEU A 227 13.88 5.96 8.58
C LEU A 227 14.25 5.01 9.73
N ASP A 228 15.48 5.11 10.25
CA ASP A 228 15.93 4.30 11.40
C ASP A 228 15.17 4.68 12.67
N PHE A 229 14.87 5.97 12.90
CA PHE A 229 13.99 6.41 13.97
C PHE A 229 12.61 5.77 13.86
N PHE A 230 11.99 5.79 12.66
CA PHE A 230 10.68 5.18 12.46
C PHE A 230 10.70 3.67 12.71
N ARG A 231 11.73 2.95 12.24
CA ARG A 231 11.93 1.52 12.57
C ARG A 231 12.01 1.29 14.07
N VAL A 232 12.79 2.10 14.79
CA VAL A 232 12.94 1.98 16.25
C VAL A 232 11.62 2.20 16.99
N GLU A 233 10.84 3.22 16.63
CA GLU A 233 9.53 3.46 17.27
C GLU A 233 8.53 2.34 16.92
N THR A 234 8.56 1.83 15.69
CA THR A 234 7.73 0.70 15.27
C THR A 234 8.06 -0.57 16.07
N ILE A 235 9.35 -0.82 16.33
CA ILE A 235 9.79 -1.94 17.19
C ILE A 235 9.34 -1.75 18.64
N LYS A 236 9.45 -0.53 19.19
CA LYS A 236 8.96 -0.22 20.54
C LYS A 236 7.46 -0.43 20.68
N ALA A 237 6.69 -0.23 19.61
CA ALA A 237 5.27 -0.50 19.56
C ALA A 237 4.91 -1.99 19.48
N GLY A 238 5.90 -2.88 19.36
CA GLY A 238 5.73 -4.34 19.44
C GLY A 238 5.81 -5.08 18.10
N PHE A 239 6.10 -4.40 17.00
CA PHE A 239 6.33 -5.01 15.69
C PHE A 239 7.78 -5.49 15.54
N PRO A 240 8.08 -6.47 14.66
CA PRO A 240 9.45 -6.92 14.43
C PRO A 240 10.33 -5.89 13.72
N GLY A 241 9.73 -4.95 12.98
CA GLY A 241 10.40 -3.95 12.17
C GLY A 241 9.39 -3.07 11.43
N LEU A 242 9.84 -2.37 10.39
CA LEU A 242 9.01 -1.53 9.52
C LEU A 242 9.41 -1.80 8.07
N HIS A 243 8.42 -2.15 7.24
CA HIS A 243 8.63 -2.34 5.82
C HIS A 243 8.51 -1.00 5.10
N VAL A 244 9.66 -0.39 4.79
CA VAL A 244 9.71 0.89 4.08
C VAL A 244 9.57 0.64 2.58
N GLN A 245 8.45 1.08 2.02
CA GLN A 245 8.22 1.15 0.59
C GLN A 245 8.45 2.58 0.08
N ILE A 246 8.95 2.71 -1.14
CA ILE A 246 9.08 4.02 -1.80
C ILE A 246 8.54 3.98 -3.22
N ILE A 247 8.10 5.15 -3.69
CA ILE A 247 7.84 5.38 -5.10
C ILE A 247 9.08 6.00 -5.77
N ALA A 248 9.60 5.33 -6.79
CA ALA A 248 10.81 5.76 -7.48
C ALA A 248 10.52 6.71 -8.67
N PHE A 249 10.88 7.98 -8.48
CA PHE A 249 10.78 9.05 -9.50
C PHE A 249 12.12 9.46 -10.11
N GLY A 250 13.23 8.85 -9.70
CA GLY A 250 14.57 9.16 -10.18
C GLY A 250 14.91 8.56 -11.55
N GLY A 251 16.13 8.84 -11.99
CA GLY A 251 16.69 8.38 -13.26
C GLY A 251 16.22 9.18 -14.49
N ASN A 252 16.21 8.53 -15.65
CA ASN A 252 15.72 9.06 -16.91
C ASN A 252 14.83 8.02 -17.63
N GLU A 253 14.28 8.38 -18.78
CA GLU A 253 13.38 7.52 -19.57
C GLU A 253 13.96 6.13 -19.88
N LYS A 254 15.28 6.03 -20.05
CA LYS A 254 15.97 4.78 -20.38
C LYS A 254 16.42 4.02 -19.14
N ASN A 255 16.88 4.74 -18.13
CA ASN A 255 17.46 4.19 -16.91
C ASN A 255 16.71 4.76 -15.71
N PRO A 256 15.63 4.13 -15.26
CA PRO A 256 14.87 4.62 -14.12
C PRO A 256 15.69 4.40 -12.85
N GLY A 257 15.60 5.32 -11.89
CA GLY A 257 16.30 5.24 -10.62
C GLY A 257 15.41 5.61 -9.45
N ILE A 258 15.93 5.42 -8.24
CA ILE A 258 15.23 5.78 -7.00
C ILE A 258 15.25 7.29 -6.78
N LEU A 259 16.44 7.90 -6.87
CA LEU A 259 16.66 9.33 -6.69
C LEU A 259 17.19 10.02 -7.96
N ARG A 260 17.00 11.33 -8.03
CA ARG A 260 17.68 12.23 -8.98
C ARG A 260 19.19 12.21 -8.70
N HIS A 261 19.99 12.37 -9.74
CA HIS A 261 21.44 12.17 -9.67
C HIS A 261 22.13 13.03 -8.59
N ASP A 262 21.72 14.28 -8.43
CA ASP A 262 22.22 15.21 -7.41
C ASP A 262 21.91 14.78 -5.97
N LEU A 263 20.83 14.03 -5.75
CA LEU A 263 20.44 13.51 -4.43
C LEU A 263 21.01 12.11 -4.14
N SER A 264 21.43 11.38 -5.17
CA SER A 264 21.98 10.02 -5.03
C SER A 264 23.39 9.98 -4.41
N GLU A 265 24.09 11.11 -4.39
CA GLU A 265 25.49 11.20 -3.96
C GLU A 265 26.42 10.19 -4.68
N GLY A 266 26.07 9.85 -5.93
CA GLY A 266 26.82 8.90 -6.75
C GLY A 266 26.56 7.42 -6.44
N LYS A 267 25.65 7.09 -5.51
CA LYS A 267 25.27 5.72 -5.18
C LYS A 267 24.37 5.11 -6.27
N SER A 268 24.55 3.83 -6.54
CA SER A 268 23.65 3.03 -7.39
C SER A 268 22.29 2.79 -6.72
N ASN A 269 21.31 2.22 -7.44
CA ASN A 269 20.01 1.92 -6.81
C ASN A 269 20.16 0.87 -5.70
N SER A 270 20.95 -0.19 -5.95
CA SER A 270 21.24 -1.24 -4.97
C SER A 270 21.99 -0.72 -3.74
N GLU A 271 22.92 0.23 -3.93
CA GLU A 271 23.59 0.93 -2.83
C GLU A 271 22.62 1.81 -2.05
N LEU A 272 21.72 2.55 -2.70
CA LEU A 272 20.69 3.36 -2.04
C LEU A 272 19.73 2.50 -1.21
N VAL A 273 19.24 1.39 -1.77
CA VAL A 273 18.39 0.42 -1.06
C VAL A 273 19.09 -0.07 0.20
N SER A 274 20.34 -0.52 0.07
CA SER A 274 21.11 -1.04 1.20
C SER A 274 21.44 0.03 2.24
N TYR A 275 21.80 1.24 1.80
CA TYR A 275 22.21 2.34 2.67
C TYR A 275 21.06 2.86 3.54
N LEU A 276 19.89 3.07 2.92
CA LEU A 276 18.69 3.61 3.56
C LEU A 276 17.82 2.51 4.20
N GLY A 277 18.17 1.25 3.97
CA GLY A 277 17.44 0.07 4.45
C GLY A 277 16.07 -0.11 3.79
N LEU A 278 15.89 0.31 2.54
CA LEU A 278 14.59 0.24 1.86
C LEU A 278 14.19 -1.23 1.64
N ASN A 279 12.93 -1.59 1.91
CA ASN A 279 12.47 -2.97 1.80
C ASN A 279 11.85 -3.26 0.43
N SER A 280 11.21 -2.26 -0.18
CA SER A 280 10.63 -2.41 -1.52
C SER A 280 10.57 -1.09 -2.27
N VAL A 281 10.58 -1.19 -3.60
CA VAL A 281 10.50 -0.06 -4.51
C VAL A 281 9.42 -0.32 -5.55
N THR A 282 8.57 0.67 -5.78
CA THR A 282 7.53 0.64 -6.80
C THR A 282 7.55 1.92 -7.63
N LYS A 283 6.71 1.99 -8.66
CA LYS A 283 6.50 3.18 -9.48
C LYS A 283 5.00 3.45 -9.59
N TYR A 284 4.61 4.69 -9.33
CA TYR A 284 3.20 5.12 -9.38
C TYR A 284 2.69 5.19 -10.82
N ASN A 285 3.56 5.62 -11.72
CA ASN A 285 3.46 5.46 -13.16
C ASN A 285 4.78 4.86 -13.63
N TRP A 286 4.78 3.80 -14.44
CA TRP A 286 6.00 3.18 -14.96
C TRP A 286 6.69 4.03 -16.06
N GLY A 287 6.91 5.31 -15.75
CA GLY A 287 7.54 6.31 -16.59
C GLY A 287 6.54 7.23 -17.29
N GLN A 288 6.99 8.47 -17.51
CA GLN A 288 6.36 9.34 -18.49
C GLN A 288 6.51 8.69 -19.86
N ALA A 289 5.43 8.67 -20.61
CA ALA A 289 5.46 8.39 -22.02
C ALA A 289 4.81 9.56 -22.71
N GLU A 290 5.59 10.62 -22.88
CA GLU A 290 5.17 11.71 -23.73
C GLU A 290 4.89 11.15 -25.13
N GLY A 291 3.66 11.32 -25.60
CA GLY A 291 3.27 10.93 -26.96
C GLY A 291 2.86 9.46 -27.16
N LEU A 292 2.75 8.63 -26.11
CA LEU A 292 2.10 7.32 -26.23
C LEU A 292 0.62 7.41 -25.88
N GLU A 293 -0.23 7.20 -26.89
CA GLU A 293 -1.70 7.18 -26.73
C GLU A 293 -2.23 5.77 -26.41
N ASP A 294 -1.39 4.73 -26.57
CA ASP A 294 -1.77 3.32 -26.37
C ASP A 294 -1.19 2.75 -25.06
N TYR A 295 -2.08 2.32 -24.16
CA TYR A 295 -1.73 1.77 -22.85
C TYR A 295 -0.99 0.42 -22.91
N ILE A 296 -1.19 -0.39 -23.96
CA ILE A 296 -0.46 -1.65 -24.13
C ILE A 296 0.98 -1.36 -24.53
N VAL A 297 1.18 -0.45 -25.48
CA VAL A 297 2.53 0.00 -25.87
C VAL A 297 3.26 0.61 -24.67
N TRP A 298 2.56 1.47 -23.92
CA TRP A 298 3.08 2.02 -22.67
C TRP A 298 3.47 0.93 -21.67
N GLY A 299 2.60 -0.07 -21.47
CA GLY A 299 2.84 -1.20 -20.57
C GLY A 299 4.04 -2.05 -20.97
N GLU A 300 4.20 -2.35 -22.26
CA GLU A 300 5.37 -3.10 -22.75
C GLU A 300 6.68 -2.32 -22.56
N GLU A 301 6.69 -1.01 -22.86
CA GLU A 301 7.86 -0.17 -22.63
C GLU A 301 8.21 -0.04 -21.15
N ALA A 302 7.20 0.19 -20.31
CA ALA A 302 7.32 0.20 -18.86
C ALA A 302 7.99 -1.08 -18.33
N MET A 303 7.54 -2.24 -18.80
CA MET A 303 8.10 -3.53 -18.40
C MET A 303 9.54 -3.73 -18.89
N LYS A 304 9.88 -3.31 -20.11
CA LYS A 304 11.27 -3.35 -20.61
C LYS A 304 12.20 -2.46 -19.79
N ARG A 305 11.75 -1.28 -19.36
CA ARG A 305 12.55 -0.36 -18.52
C ARG A 305 12.92 -0.99 -17.17
N ARG A 306 12.13 -1.94 -16.67
CA ARG A 306 12.44 -2.70 -15.45
C ARG A 306 13.69 -3.56 -15.61
N GLU A 307 13.99 -4.06 -16.81
CA GLU A 307 15.19 -4.87 -17.07
C GLU A 307 16.49 -4.05 -16.92
N ASN A 308 16.41 -2.73 -16.93
CA ASN A 308 17.54 -1.82 -16.75
C ASN A 308 17.80 -1.44 -15.28
N TRP A 309 17.01 -1.96 -14.33
CA TRP A 309 17.28 -1.78 -12.91
C TRP A 309 18.43 -2.71 -12.49
N ASP A 310 19.49 -2.12 -11.93
CA ASP A 310 20.67 -2.79 -11.40
C ASP A 310 20.44 -3.49 -10.06
#